data_AF-A0AAF1C358-F1
#
_entry.id   AF-A0AAF1C358-F1
#
_cell.length_a   1.000
_cell.length_b   1.000
_cell.length_c   1.000
_cell.angle_alpha   90.00
_cell.angle_beta   90.00
_cell.angle_gamma   90.00
#
_symmetry.space_group_name_H-M   'P 1'
#
loop_
_entity.id
_entity.type
_entity.pdbx_description
1 polymer ?
#
loop_
_entity_poly.entity_id
_entity_poly.type
_entity_poly.pdbx_seq_one_letter_code
_entity_poly.pdbx_strand_id
1 'polypeptide(L)'
;MVSKKRPALLLKSVPNSYEDWLVCMISSKTGQEIIGLDEIISPLDSDFSETGLKSESVVRVSRLAVVSQKIFFGYIGQISPERLTKIQTNLANWILNN
;
A
#
# COMPACT_ATOMS: atom_id res chain seq x y z
N MET A 1 -2.74 -25.97 4.10
CA MET A 1 -2.80 -24.81 5.01
C MET A 1 -3.28 -23.61 4.22
N VAL A 2 -4.45 -23.03 4.54
CA VAL A 2 -4.96 -21.85 3.82
C VAL A 2 -4.21 -20.63 4.35
N SER A 3 -3.28 -20.08 3.57
CA SER A 3 -2.57 -18.87 3.94
C SER A 3 -3.54 -17.68 3.95
N LYS A 4 -3.50 -16.87 5.00
CA LYS A 4 -4.36 -15.70 5.16
C LYS A 4 -4.02 -14.68 4.06
N LYS A 5 -4.98 -14.39 3.18
CA LYS A 5 -4.86 -13.33 2.17
C LYS A 5 -4.65 -11.99 2.87
N ARG A 6 -3.66 -11.22 2.41
CA ARG A 6 -3.33 -9.89 2.94
C ARG A 6 -3.51 -8.86 1.84
N PRO A 7 -4.11 -7.70 2.14
CA PRO A 7 -4.16 -6.61 1.19
C PRO A 7 -2.76 -6.07 0.90
N ALA A 8 -2.57 -5.57 -0.31
CA ALA A 8 -1.40 -4.85 -0.76
C ALA A 8 -1.86 -3.62 -1.53
N LEU A 9 -1.13 -2.52 -1.41
CA LEU A 9 -1.38 -1.30 -2.16
C LEU A 9 -0.58 -1.33 -3.47
N LEU A 10 -1.25 -1.07 -4.59
CA LEU A 10 -0.61 -0.90 -5.89
C LEU A 10 -0.05 0.53 -5.95
N LEU A 11 1.28 0.65 -6.02
CA LEU A 11 1.96 1.94 -6.08
C LEU A 11 2.12 2.43 -7.52
N LYS A 12 2.57 1.55 -8.42
CA LYS A 12 2.84 1.90 -9.82
C LYS A 12 2.88 0.65 -10.70
N SER A 13 2.37 0.76 -11.92
CA SER A 13 2.59 -0.25 -12.97
C SER A 13 4.04 -0.21 -13.44
N VAL A 14 4.68 -1.36 -13.59
CA VAL A 14 6.03 -1.46 -14.13
C VAL A 14 5.97 -1.28 -15.65
N PRO A 15 6.81 -0.43 -16.27
CA PRO A 15 6.80 -0.23 -17.71
C PRO A 15 7.52 -1.39 -18.42
N ASN A 16 6.88 -2.56 -18.45
CA ASN A 16 7.36 -3.73 -19.16
C ASN A 16 6.19 -4.38 -19.94
N SER A 17 6.46 -5.42 -20.74
CA SER A 17 5.44 -6.14 -21.51
C SER A 17 4.58 -7.08 -20.66
N TYR A 18 4.83 -7.13 -19.35
CA TYR A 18 4.13 -7.95 -18.39
C TYR A 18 3.22 -7.06 -17.55
N GLU A 19 2.09 -7.57 -17.08
CA GLU A 19 1.18 -6.80 -16.22
C GLU A 19 1.72 -6.76 -14.79
N ASP A 20 2.94 -6.25 -14.61
CA ASP A 20 3.63 -6.23 -13.32
C ASP A 20 3.38 -4.91 -12.57
N TRP A 21 3.32 -5.02 -11.25
CA TRP A 21 3.02 -3.92 -10.36
C TRP A 21 4.04 -3.84 -9.23
N LEU A 22 4.54 -2.63 -8.98
CA LEU A 22 5.18 -2.29 -7.72
C LEU A 22 4.10 -2.15 -6.66
N VAL A 23 4.21 -2.94 -5.59
CA VAL A 23 3.27 -2.94 -4.47
C VAL A 23 3.97 -2.76 -3.13
N CYS A 24 3.22 -2.28 -2.14
CA CYS A 24 3.61 -2.33 -0.73
C CYS A 24 2.58 -3.03 0.14
N MET A 25 3.04 -3.63 1.25
CA MET A 25 2.22 -4.40 2.17
C MET A 25 1.25 -3.50 2.97
N ILE A 26 0.02 -3.95 3.20
CA ILE A 26 -0.89 -3.37 4.20
C ILE A 26 -1.02 -4.31 5.41
N SER A 27 -1.04 -3.75 6.62
CA SER A 27 -1.18 -4.50 7.86
C SER A 27 -2.12 -3.79 8.83
N SER A 28 -3.00 -4.52 9.51
CA SER A 28 -3.79 -3.99 10.63
C SER A 28 -3.00 -3.90 11.94
N LYS A 29 -1.73 -4.34 11.94
CA LYS A 29 -0.82 -4.21 13.09
C LYS A 29 -0.10 -2.87 12.99
N THR A 30 -0.69 -1.84 13.58
CA THR A 30 -0.09 -0.51 13.77
C THR A 30 0.87 -0.51 14.97
N GLY A 31 1.66 0.56 15.13
CA GLY A 31 2.65 0.71 16.21
C GLY A 31 4.09 0.27 15.85
N GLN A 32 4.35 0.00 14.57
CA GLN A 32 5.68 -0.32 14.05
C GLN A 32 5.99 0.43 12.75
N GLU A 33 5.17 1.42 12.41
CA GLU A 33 5.35 2.30 11.26
C GLU A 33 6.64 3.10 11.38
N ILE A 34 7.31 3.28 10.24
CA ILE A 34 8.44 4.21 10.13
C ILE A 34 7.86 5.60 9.85
N ILE A 35 7.95 6.51 10.83
CA ILE A 35 7.44 7.88 10.70
C ILE A 35 8.07 8.56 9.49
N GLY A 36 7.23 9.20 8.66
CA GLY A 36 7.66 9.89 7.44
C GLY A 36 7.85 8.99 6.23
N LEU A 37 7.77 7.66 6.39
CA LEU A 37 7.82 6.69 5.30
C LEU A 37 6.51 5.92 5.18
N ASP A 38 6.13 5.22 6.25
CA ASP A 38 4.89 4.45 6.32
C ASP A 38 3.68 5.38 6.56
N GLU A 39 2.49 4.96 6.12
CA GLU A 39 1.26 5.76 6.22
C GLU A 39 0.19 5.02 7.01
N ILE A 40 -0.38 5.68 8.02
CA ILE A 40 -1.55 5.18 8.75
C ILE A 40 -2.82 5.59 7.99
N ILE A 41 -3.72 4.63 7.80
CA ILE A 41 -5.08 4.87 7.33
C ILE A 41 -6.00 4.63 8.52
N SER A 42 -6.57 5.71 9.04
CA SER A 42 -7.47 5.72 10.19
C SER A 42 -8.93 5.61 9.75
N PRO A 43 -9.80 4.93 10.52
CA PRO A 43 -11.25 4.97 10.31
C PRO A 43 -11.88 6.37 10.32
N LEU A 44 -11.15 7.36 10.84
CA LEU A 44 -11.57 8.77 10.87
C LEU A 44 -11.19 9.54 9.61
N ASP A 45 -10.36 8.97 8.74
CA ASP A 45 -9.94 9.61 7.50
C ASP A 45 -11.09 9.65 6.50
N SER A 46 -11.23 10.75 5.76
CA SER A 46 -12.35 10.95 4.85
C SER A 46 -12.42 9.95 3.70
N ASP A 47 -11.29 9.37 3.30
CA ASP A 47 -11.19 8.34 2.26
C ASP A 47 -11.29 6.91 2.79
N PHE A 48 -11.40 6.70 4.12
CA PHE A 48 -11.34 5.36 4.72
C PHE A 48 -12.43 4.43 4.18
N SER A 49 -13.65 4.93 4.00
CA SER A 49 -14.80 4.15 3.54
C SER A 49 -14.58 3.56 2.13
N GLU A 50 -13.77 4.20 1.30
CA GLU A 50 -13.45 3.75 -0.06
C GLU A 50 -12.35 2.68 -0.09
N THR A 51 -11.55 2.57 0.98
CA THR A 51 -10.39 1.66 1.02
C THR A 51 -10.77 0.18 1.05
N GLY A 52 -11.98 -0.14 1.51
CA GLY A 52 -12.40 -1.51 1.80
C GLY A 52 -11.66 -2.16 2.98
N LEU A 53 -10.83 -1.40 3.71
CA LEU A 53 -10.20 -1.86 4.93
C LEU A 53 -11.22 -1.94 6.05
N LYS A 54 -11.07 -2.95 6.92
CA LYS A 54 -12.03 -3.24 8.00
C LYS A 54 -11.69 -2.54 9.32
N SER A 55 -10.49 -2.02 9.44
CA SER A 55 -9.95 -1.40 10.64
C SER A 55 -8.83 -0.45 10.28
N GLU A 56 -8.40 0.35 11.25
CA GLU A 56 -7.13 1.06 11.17
C GLU A 56 -6.03 0.12 10.69
N SER A 57 -5.22 0.62 9.76
CA SER A 57 -4.17 -0.15 9.11
C SER A 57 -3.00 0.76 8.76
N VAL A 58 -1.83 0.15 8.61
CA VAL A 58 -0.62 0.80 8.13
C VAL A 58 -0.26 0.29 6.74
N VAL A 59 0.01 1.22 5.83
CA VAL A 59 0.71 0.97 4.57
C VAL A 59 2.20 0.93 4.88
N ARG A 60 2.80 -0.26 4.81
CA ARG A 60 4.23 -0.49 5.05
C ARG A 60 5.02 -0.21 3.78
N VAL A 61 5.31 1.05 3.54
CA VAL A 61 5.94 1.56 2.31
C VAL A 61 7.36 1.02 2.14
N SER A 62 8.05 0.71 3.24
CA SER A 62 9.35 0.00 3.24
C SER A 62 9.28 -1.47 2.81
N ARG A 63 8.09 -2.09 2.76
CA ARG A 63 7.92 -3.51 2.41
C ARG A 63 7.39 -3.66 0.99
N LEU A 64 8.30 -3.53 0.04
CA LEU A 64 8.02 -3.50 -1.39
C LEU A 64 8.20 -4.86 -2.06
N ALA A 65 7.45 -5.08 -3.13
CA ALA A 65 7.68 -6.16 -4.08
C ALA A 65 7.23 -5.73 -5.48
N VAL A 66 7.84 -6.32 -6.50
CA VAL A 66 7.28 -6.34 -7.86
C VAL A 66 6.58 -7.67 -8.05
N VAL A 67 5.32 -7.64 -8.44
CA VAL A 67 4.50 -8.84 -8.59
C VAL A 67 3.66 -8.77 -9.86
N SER A 68 3.38 -9.93 -10.46
CA SER A 68 2.47 -10.02 -11.59
C SER A 68 1.02 -9.83 -11.16
N GLN A 69 0.22 -9.11 -11.94
CA GLN A 69 -1.21 -8.91 -11.72
C GLN A 69 -1.98 -10.23 -11.47
N LYS A 70 -1.49 -11.33 -12.04
CA LYS A 70 -2.07 -12.68 -11.89
C LYS A 70 -2.07 -13.20 -10.45
N ILE A 71 -1.25 -12.65 -9.55
CA ILE A 71 -1.23 -13.08 -8.15
C ILE A 71 -2.38 -12.48 -7.34
N PHE A 72 -3.03 -11.43 -7.84
CA PHE A 72 -4.11 -10.76 -7.12
C PHE A 72 -5.41 -11.56 -7.25
N PHE A 73 -6.02 -11.87 -6.11
CA PHE A 73 -7.28 -12.60 -6.07
C PHE A 73 -8.51 -11.71 -6.26
N GLY A 74 -8.34 -10.39 -6.19
CA GLY A 74 -9.42 -9.43 -6.26
C GLY A 74 -9.01 -8.07 -5.73
N TYR A 75 -9.92 -7.13 -5.88
CA TYR A 75 -9.82 -5.74 -5.45
C TYR A 75 -10.79 -5.51 -4.29
N ILE A 76 -10.35 -4.78 -3.26
CA ILE A 76 -11.19 -4.50 -2.07
C ILE A 76 -11.64 -3.05 -1.98
N GLY A 77 -10.94 -2.13 -2.64
CA GLY A 77 -11.16 -0.69 -2.53
C GLY A 77 -9.94 0.11 -2.95
N GLN A 78 -10.05 1.42 -2.85
CA GLN A 78 -9.04 2.41 -3.27
C GLN A 78 -8.72 3.39 -2.16
N ILE A 79 -7.52 3.93 -2.20
CA ILE A 79 -7.16 5.13 -1.45
C ILE A 79 -7.34 6.36 -2.34
N SER A 80 -7.44 7.54 -1.75
CA SER A 80 -7.54 8.76 -2.54
C SER A 80 -6.26 8.99 -3.39
N PRO A 81 -6.38 9.69 -4.54
CA PRO A 81 -5.21 10.08 -5.34
C PRO A 81 -4.18 10.90 -4.54
N GLU A 82 -4.64 11.74 -3.62
CA GLU A 82 -3.79 12.56 -2.74
C GLU A 82 -2.98 11.69 -1.79
N ARG A 83 -3.61 10.68 -1.17
CA ARG A 83 -2.92 9.73 -0.31
C ARG A 83 -1.91 8.89 -1.09
N LEU A 84 -2.27 8.43 -2.29
CA LEU A 84 -1.33 7.70 -3.15
C LEU A 84 -0.12 8.56 -3.49
N THR A 85 -0.34 9.83 -3.87
CA THR A 85 0.73 10.78 -4.15
C THR A 85 1.63 10.98 -2.93
N LYS A 86 1.05 11.20 -1.74
CA LYS A 86 1.79 11.32 -0.48
C LYS A 86 2.68 10.10 -0.22
N ILE A 87 2.13 8.88 -0.36
CA ILE A 87 2.88 7.64 -0.16
C ILE A 87 4.05 7.51 -1.15
N GLN A 88 3.82 7.83 -2.43
CA GLN A 88 4.87 7.80 -3.45
C GLN A 88 5.95 8.85 -3.17
N THR A 89 5.58 10.05 -2.73
CA THR A 89 6.52 11.11 -2.35
C THR A 89 7.35 10.69 -1.13
N ASN A 90 6.73 10.10 -0.11
CA ASN A 90 7.44 9.59 1.06
C ASN A 90 8.45 8.49 0.68
N LEU A 91 8.04 7.56 -0.19
CA LEU A 91 8.94 6.53 -0.72
C LEU A 91 10.12 7.16 -1.48
N ALA A 92 9.85 8.09 -2.39
CA ALA A 92 10.89 8.74 -3.19
C ALA A 92 11.87 9.51 -2.30
N ASN A 93 11.36 10.30 -1.35
CA ASN A 93 12.18 11.04 -0.40
C ASN A 93 13.05 10.11 0.45
N TRP A 94 12.49 8.99 0.92
CA TRP A 94 13.27 8.01 1.69
C TRP A 94 14.37 7.34 0.87
N ILE A 95 14.15 7.08 -0.43
CA ILE A 95 15.19 6.54 -1.32
C ILE A 95 16.28 7.58 -1.60
N LEU A 96 15.90 8.85 -1.76
CA LEU A 96 16.80 9.92 -2.17
C LEU A 96 17.60 10.52 -1.00
N ASN A 97 17.08 10.44 0.21
CA ASN A 97 17.73 10.97 1.42
C ASN A 97 18.58 9.88 2.08
N ASN A 98 19.88 10.14 2.23
CA ASN A 98 20.82 9.27 2.96
C ASN A 98 20.57 9.31 4.48
#